data_AF-A0A7V8ZRN9-F1
#
_entry.id   AF-A0A7V8ZRN9-F1
#
_cell.length_a   1.000
_cell.length_b   1.000
_cell.length_c   1.000
_cell.angle_alpha   90.00
_cell.angle_beta   90.00
_cell.angle_gamma   90.00
#
_symmetry.space_group_name_H-M   'P 1'
#
loop_
_entity.id
_entity.type
_entity.pdbx_description
1 polymer ?
#
loop_
_entity_poly.entity_id
_entity_poly.type
_entity_poly.pdbx_seq_one_letter_code
_entity_poly.pdbx_strand_id
1 'polypeptide(L)'
;MRLLLIAAFILLPMFFAPLAGAAPHTSKFNAIKSKLNKSGLDIRVVEGDWGTANVEDIENLLYSVANELWEYFPKKKLPPLIVKNYGDSPMVLYEKGPMGEYIVYLSAKDMRWSQFAYQFAHEFAHILSNYDNKEIKNKLFVKHNQWFEETICEIAALFTLKRLATTWETAAPYESWTAYAPAFRDYADHLLNESHRQLVGGKTLADWYFDNQDALSSDPYRRDKNEVVATTLLTLFEQYPDNWEAISFLNYEKNHASKAFHEYLDSWYSCAPQKHKGFIRETIAMFDRPSDTQASLGRQNQGQPALIPVNAQ
;
A
#
# COMPACT_ATOMS: atom_id res chain seq x y z
N MET A 1 27.29 9.06 5.22
CA MET A 1 27.58 7.62 5.08
C MET A 1 26.43 6.99 4.34
N ARG A 2 26.61 6.68 3.04
CA ARG A 2 25.61 5.98 2.24
C ARG A 2 25.83 4.48 2.46
N LEU A 3 24.91 3.80 3.15
CA LEU A 3 24.92 2.35 3.17
C LEU A 3 24.32 1.85 1.86
N LEU A 4 25.16 1.18 1.07
CA LEU A 4 24.77 0.30 -0.02
C LEU A 4 24.12 -0.94 0.60
N LEU A 5 22.82 -1.14 0.36
CA LEU A 5 22.15 -2.41 0.61
C LEU A 5 22.12 -3.17 -0.71
N ILE A 6 22.86 -4.28 -0.74
CA ILE A 6 22.97 -5.20 -1.87
C ILE A 6 21.67 -6.02 -1.89
N ALA A 7 20.78 -5.74 -2.84
CA ALA A 7 19.70 -6.65 -3.19
C ALA A 7 20.28 -7.74 -4.11
N ALA A 8 20.24 -9.00 -3.67
CA ALA A 8 20.64 -10.14 -4.47
C ALA A 8 19.58 -10.40 -5.55
N PHE A 9 19.88 -10.01 -6.80
CA PHE A 9 19.06 -10.35 -7.96
C PHE A 9 19.40 -11.76 -8.44
N ILE A 10 18.51 -12.72 -8.20
CA ILE A 10 18.57 -14.03 -8.86
C ILE A 10 17.71 -13.95 -10.14
N LEU A 11 18.36 -14.10 -11.29
CA LEU A 11 17.75 -14.14 -12.62
C LEU A 11 16.97 -15.44 -12.80
N LEU A 12 15.66 -15.35 -12.98
CA LEU A 12 14.84 -16.44 -13.52
C LEU A 12 14.83 -16.34 -15.06
N PRO A 13 15.09 -17.42 -15.83
CA PRO A 13 15.07 -17.35 -17.29
C PRO A 13 13.62 -17.37 -17.80
N MET A 14 13.23 -16.38 -18.61
CA MET A 14 11.96 -16.38 -19.36
C MET A 14 12.21 -16.72 -20.85
N PHE A 15 11.38 -17.61 -21.38
CA PHE A 15 11.29 -17.92 -22.81
C PHE A 15 10.65 -16.75 -23.57
N PHE A 16 11.29 -16.31 -24.65
CA PHE A 16 10.75 -15.30 -25.57
C PHE A 16 9.95 -15.96 -26.69
N ALA A 17 8.73 -15.46 -26.93
CA ALA A 17 8.05 -15.58 -28.22
C ALA A 17 7.95 -14.17 -28.85
N PRO A 18 8.32 -13.96 -30.12
CA PRO A 18 8.25 -12.65 -30.74
C PRO A 18 6.84 -12.41 -31.30
N LEU A 19 6.27 -11.22 -31.04
CA LEU A 19 5.08 -10.74 -31.74
C LEU A 19 5.46 -9.59 -32.68
N ALA A 20 5.05 -9.75 -33.93
CA ALA A 20 5.29 -8.84 -35.05
C ALA A 20 4.10 -7.88 -35.28
N GLY A 21 4.40 -6.71 -35.82
CA GLY A 21 3.48 -5.89 -36.63
C GLY A 21 2.93 -4.63 -35.97
N ALA A 22 3.50 -3.47 -36.28
CA ALA A 22 3.06 -2.16 -35.82
C ALA A 22 2.13 -1.46 -36.85
N ALA A 23 0.89 -1.17 -36.45
CA ALA A 23 0.04 -0.08 -36.95
C ALA A 23 -1.09 0.21 -35.93
N PRO A 24 -1.62 1.46 -35.89
CA PRO A 24 -1.15 2.57 -35.07
C PRO A 24 -1.55 2.42 -33.58
N HIS A 25 -0.56 2.27 -32.70
CA HIS A 25 -0.73 2.06 -31.26
C HIS A 25 -1.66 3.08 -30.56
N THR A 26 -1.66 4.34 -31.01
CA THR A 26 -2.39 5.46 -30.40
C THR A 26 -3.92 5.33 -30.38
N SER A 27 -4.55 4.79 -31.43
CA SER A 27 -6.03 4.63 -31.46
C SER A 27 -6.49 3.50 -30.53
N LYS A 28 -5.71 2.42 -30.45
CA LYS A 28 -5.99 1.28 -29.57
C LYS A 28 -5.72 1.65 -28.12
N PHE A 29 -4.65 2.40 -27.87
CA PHE A 29 -4.31 2.98 -26.56
C PHE A 29 -5.45 3.83 -25.99
N ASN A 30 -5.94 4.83 -26.73
CA ASN A 30 -7.01 5.71 -26.23
C ASN A 30 -8.30 4.95 -25.88
N ALA A 31 -8.66 3.93 -26.66
CA ALA A 31 -9.82 3.08 -26.38
C ALA A 31 -9.63 2.25 -25.10
N ILE A 32 -8.45 1.66 -24.89
CA ILE A 32 -8.12 0.89 -23.68
C ILE A 32 -8.09 1.81 -22.47
N LYS A 33 -7.39 2.95 -22.57
CA LYS A 33 -7.35 3.97 -21.51
C LYS A 33 -8.74 4.42 -21.11
N SER A 34 -9.61 4.73 -22.07
CA SER A 34 -11.00 5.09 -21.78
C SER A 34 -11.79 3.95 -21.11
N LYS A 35 -11.52 2.69 -21.46
CA LYS A 35 -12.17 1.53 -20.83
C LYS A 35 -11.67 1.31 -19.40
N LEU A 36 -10.40 1.57 -19.12
CA LEU A 36 -9.79 1.39 -17.81
C LEU A 36 -10.06 2.58 -16.88
N ASN A 37 -10.08 3.81 -17.41
CA ASN A 37 -10.37 5.03 -16.67
C ASN A 37 -11.88 5.24 -16.47
N LYS A 38 -12.54 4.30 -15.79
CA LYS A 38 -13.96 4.42 -15.43
C LYS A 38 -14.20 5.31 -14.20
N SER A 39 -13.13 5.70 -13.53
CA SER A 39 -13.13 6.08 -12.12
C SER A 39 -12.52 7.46 -11.85
N GLY A 40 -12.19 8.21 -12.91
CA GLY A 40 -11.76 9.61 -12.84
C GLY A 40 -10.29 9.82 -12.49
N LEU A 41 -9.47 8.75 -12.54
CA LEU A 41 -8.01 8.85 -12.34
C LEU A 41 -7.32 9.36 -13.60
N ASP A 42 -6.35 10.23 -13.42
CA ASP A 42 -5.48 10.71 -14.51
C ASP A 42 -4.05 10.27 -14.21
N ILE A 43 -3.64 9.13 -14.79
CA ILE A 43 -2.29 8.60 -14.69
C ILE A 43 -1.60 8.90 -16.01
N ARG A 44 -0.41 9.50 -15.95
CA ARG A 44 0.38 9.87 -17.12
C ARG A 44 1.80 9.35 -16.96
N VAL A 45 2.20 8.43 -17.82
CA VAL A 45 3.58 7.93 -17.86
C VAL A 45 4.39 8.81 -18.81
N VAL A 46 5.50 9.36 -18.33
CA VAL A 46 6.38 10.20 -19.17
C VAL A 46 7.48 9.36 -19.80
N GLU A 47 7.98 9.82 -20.95
CA GLU A 47 9.17 9.24 -21.59
C GLU A 47 10.37 9.18 -20.63
N GLY A 48 11.14 8.11 -20.71
CA GLY A 48 12.25 7.82 -19.79
C GLY A 48 12.94 6.50 -20.12
N ASP A 49 13.88 6.10 -19.27
CA ASP A 49 14.66 4.86 -19.43
C ASP A 49 13.86 3.63 -18.97
N TRP A 50 12.77 3.34 -19.68
CA TRP A 50 11.88 2.21 -19.40
C TRP A 50 12.39 0.85 -19.95
N GLY A 51 13.59 0.83 -20.53
CA GLY A 51 14.12 -0.34 -21.23
C GLY A 51 13.31 -0.65 -22.48
N THR A 52 12.89 -1.90 -22.66
CA THR A 52 12.11 -2.31 -23.85
C THR A 52 10.61 -2.02 -23.76
N ALA A 53 10.10 -1.54 -22.62
CA ALA A 53 8.69 -1.21 -22.46
C ALA A 53 8.38 0.18 -23.04
N ASN A 54 7.24 0.29 -23.73
CA ASN A 54 6.74 1.58 -24.20
C ASN A 54 5.81 2.22 -23.17
N VAL A 55 5.75 3.55 -23.16
CA VAL A 55 5.00 4.35 -22.17
C VAL A 55 3.51 4.08 -22.17
N GLU A 56 2.90 3.81 -23.33
CA GLU A 56 1.46 3.53 -23.48
C GLU A 56 1.07 2.22 -22.79
N ASP A 57 1.90 1.18 -22.95
CA ASP A 57 1.72 -0.12 -22.31
C ASP A 57 1.88 -0.03 -20.79
N ILE A 58 2.90 0.71 -20.33
CA ILE A 58 3.08 0.98 -18.90
C ILE A 58 1.85 1.70 -18.36
N GLU A 59 1.36 2.74 -19.03
CA GLU A 59 0.20 3.50 -18.57
C GLU A 59 -1.05 2.63 -18.47
N ASN A 60 -1.33 1.79 -19.47
CA ASN A 60 -2.43 0.84 -19.44
C ASN A 60 -2.29 -0.19 -18.31
N LEU A 61 -1.07 -0.68 -18.05
CA LEU A 61 -0.77 -1.49 -16.86
C LEU A 61 -1.09 -0.74 -15.57
N LEU A 62 -0.60 0.50 -15.40
CA LEU A 62 -0.79 1.27 -14.17
C LEU A 62 -2.25 1.61 -13.90
N TYR A 63 -3.05 1.84 -14.95
CA TYR A 63 -4.51 1.95 -14.80
C TYR A 63 -5.14 0.63 -14.31
N SER A 64 -4.69 -0.53 -14.80
CA SER A 64 -5.16 -1.82 -14.28
C SER A 64 -4.76 -2.03 -12.83
N VAL A 65 -3.53 -1.66 -12.45
CA VAL A 65 -3.01 -1.75 -11.07
C VAL A 65 -3.80 -0.84 -10.14
N ALA A 66 -4.00 0.42 -10.53
CA ALA A 66 -4.75 1.40 -9.74
C ALA A 66 -6.18 0.93 -9.47
N ASN A 67 -6.85 0.36 -10.49
CA ASN A 67 -8.24 -0.05 -10.38
C ASN A 67 -8.49 -1.15 -9.33
N GLU A 68 -7.52 -2.03 -9.06
CA GLU A 68 -7.64 -3.07 -8.02
C GLU A 68 -7.72 -2.50 -6.60
N LEU A 69 -7.24 -1.27 -6.38
CA LEU A 69 -7.39 -0.57 -5.10
C LEU A 69 -8.46 0.51 -5.18
N TRP A 70 -8.47 1.27 -6.26
CA TRP A 70 -9.28 2.48 -6.41
C TRP A 70 -10.79 2.21 -6.40
N GLU A 71 -11.23 1.00 -6.77
CA GLU A 71 -12.64 0.60 -6.64
C GLU A 71 -13.19 0.76 -5.21
N TYR A 72 -12.33 0.66 -4.19
CA TYR A 72 -12.69 0.82 -2.79
C TYR A 72 -12.70 2.27 -2.30
N PHE A 73 -12.37 3.26 -3.14
CA PHE A 73 -12.31 4.69 -2.77
C PHE A 73 -13.30 5.55 -3.57
N PRO A 74 -14.60 5.20 -3.67
CA PRO A 74 -15.54 5.81 -4.62
C PRO A 74 -15.80 7.31 -4.39
N LYS A 75 -15.48 7.83 -3.20
CA LYS A 75 -15.66 9.24 -2.84
C LYS A 75 -14.36 10.06 -2.95
N LYS A 76 -13.21 9.40 -3.07
CA LYS A 76 -11.92 10.09 -3.13
C LYS A 76 -11.72 10.68 -4.53
N LYS A 77 -11.07 11.84 -4.58
CA LYS A 77 -10.64 12.49 -5.82
C LYS A 77 -9.16 12.79 -5.68
N LEU A 78 -8.40 12.54 -6.75
CA LEU A 78 -6.96 12.81 -6.77
C LEU A 78 -6.64 13.78 -7.92
N PRO A 79 -5.73 14.73 -7.70
CA PRO A 79 -4.95 15.34 -8.78
C PRO A 79 -4.29 14.28 -9.68
N PRO A 80 -3.85 14.66 -10.90
CA PRO A 80 -3.13 13.74 -11.77
C PRO A 80 -1.88 13.13 -11.13
N LEU A 81 -1.54 11.91 -11.53
CA LEU A 81 -0.33 11.21 -11.17
C LEU A 81 0.62 11.20 -12.38
N ILE A 82 1.79 11.80 -12.22
CA ILE A 82 2.86 11.76 -13.22
C ILE A 82 3.87 10.70 -12.82
N VAL A 83 4.02 9.67 -13.63
CA VAL A 83 4.89 8.53 -13.36
C VAL A 83 6.15 8.61 -14.21
N LYS A 84 7.32 8.49 -13.58
CA LYS A 84 8.63 8.61 -14.25
C LYS A 84 9.54 7.43 -13.89
N ASN A 85 10.45 7.07 -14.81
CA ASN A 85 11.55 6.17 -14.49
C ASN A 85 12.67 6.97 -13.83
N TYR A 86 13.03 6.62 -12.59
CA TYR A 86 14.12 7.31 -11.90
C TYR A 86 14.67 6.49 -10.72
N GLY A 87 16.00 6.49 -10.59
CA GLY A 87 16.70 5.91 -9.45
C GLY A 87 16.60 4.39 -9.37
N ASP A 88 17.03 3.84 -8.23
CA ASP A 88 17.13 2.40 -8.00
C ASP A 88 15.95 1.85 -7.17
N SER A 89 15.04 2.71 -6.71
CA SER A 89 13.91 2.33 -5.85
C SER A 89 12.68 3.20 -6.14
N PRO A 90 11.47 2.63 -6.02
CA PRO A 90 10.25 3.41 -6.20
C PRO A 90 10.11 4.45 -5.10
N MET A 91 9.43 5.55 -5.42
CA MET A 91 9.18 6.65 -4.48
C MET A 91 8.11 7.60 -5.01
N VAL A 92 7.14 7.95 -4.18
CA VAL A 92 6.30 9.14 -4.36
C VAL A 92 6.94 10.36 -3.70
N LEU A 93 7.06 11.46 -4.45
CA LEU A 93 7.64 12.69 -3.92
C LEU A 93 6.66 13.43 -3.02
N TYR A 94 7.16 14.03 -1.93
CA TYR A 94 6.37 14.98 -1.13
C TYR A 94 6.05 16.27 -1.90
N GLU A 95 6.99 16.72 -2.72
CA GLU A 95 6.80 17.88 -3.59
C GLU A 95 5.86 17.52 -4.74
N LYS A 96 4.84 18.37 -4.94
CA LYS A 96 3.90 18.22 -6.05
C LYS A 96 4.47 18.82 -7.32
N GLY A 97 3.94 18.36 -8.45
CA GLY A 97 4.12 19.06 -9.72
C GLY A 97 3.55 20.49 -9.68
N PRO A 98 3.89 21.33 -10.68
CA PRO A 98 3.46 22.73 -10.71
C PRO A 98 1.94 22.94 -10.65
N MET A 99 1.14 21.95 -11.07
CA MET A 99 -0.32 22.01 -11.04
C MET A 99 -0.91 21.14 -9.91
N GLY A 100 -0.10 20.75 -8.93
CA GLY A 100 -0.51 19.93 -7.79
C GLY A 100 -0.46 18.42 -8.05
N GLU A 101 0.18 17.97 -9.13
CA GLU A 101 0.27 16.56 -9.46
C GLU A 101 1.09 15.77 -8.44
N TYR A 102 0.71 14.51 -8.20
CA TYR A 102 1.60 13.57 -7.53
C TYR A 102 2.69 13.14 -8.51
N ILE A 103 3.95 13.13 -8.06
CA ILE A 103 5.08 12.64 -8.86
C ILE A 103 5.52 11.30 -8.28
N VAL A 104 5.42 10.24 -9.09
CA VAL A 104 5.76 8.87 -8.72
C VAL A 104 6.96 8.41 -9.53
N TYR A 105 7.99 7.91 -8.85
CA TYR A 105 9.15 7.27 -9.45
C TYR A 105 9.01 5.76 -9.34
N LEU A 106 9.30 5.08 -10.44
CA LEU A 106 9.42 3.62 -10.50
C LEU A 106 10.82 3.28 -11.02
N SER A 107 11.37 2.16 -10.57
CA SER A 107 12.65 1.62 -11.04
C SER A 107 12.49 0.39 -11.94
N ALA A 108 11.27 -0.16 -12.04
CA ALA A 108 10.97 -1.26 -12.96
C ALA A 108 11.25 -0.87 -14.42
N LYS A 109 11.69 -1.86 -15.20
CA LYS A 109 12.07 -1.73 -16.62
C LYS A 109 11.64 -2.95 -17.40
N ASP A 110 11.67 -2.82 -18.73
CA ASP A 110 11.33 -3.86 -19.70
C ASP A 110 9.92 -4.40 -19.45
N MET A 111 9.64 -5.65 -19.84
CA MET A 111 8.32 -6.27 -19.69
C MET A 111 8.11 -6.90 -18.30
N ARG A 112 8.72 -6.35 -17.24
CA ARG A 112 8.59 -6.85 -15.86
C ARG A 112 7.31 -6.33 -15.20
N TRP A 113 6.14 -6.63 -15.78
CA TRP A 113 4.85 -6.07 -15.35
C TRP A 113 4.52 -6.34 -13.88
N SER A 114 4.90 -7.50 -13.33
CA SER A 114 4.75 -7.77 -11.88
C SER A 114 5.55 -6.79 -11.01
N GLN A 115 6.73 -6.35 -11.44
CA GLN A 115 7.53 -5.35 -10.70
C GLN A 115 6.92 -3.96 -10.80
N PHE A 116 6.44 -3.56 -11.99
CA PHE A 116 5.69 -2.31 -12.14
C PHE A 116 4.44 -2.28 -11.24
N ALA A 117 3.66 -3.37 -11.24
CA ALA A 117 2.46 -3.49 -10.43
C ALA A 117 2.76 -3.38 -8.94
N TYR A 118 3.74 -4.13 -8.45
CA TYR A 118 4.17 -4.10 -7.05
C TYR A 118 4.64 -2.71 -6.63
N GLN A 119 5.56 -2.11 -7.40
CA GLN A 119 6.11 -0.78 -7.08
C GLN A 119 5.04 0.30 -7.12
N PHE A 120 4.20 0.33 -8.16
CA PHE A 120 3.19 1.37 -8.29
C PHE A 120 2.07 1.24 -7.26
N ALA A 121 1.62 0.01 -6.93
CA ALA A 121 0.63 -0.20 -5.89
C ALA A 121 1.14 0.27 -4.51
N HIS A 122 2.42 0.05 -4.20
CA HIS A 122 3.08 0.57 -3.00
C HIS A 122 3.01 2.11 -2.94
N GLU A 123 3.48 2.79 -3.99
CA GLU A 123 3.49 4.26 -4.04
C GLU A 123 2.08 4.87 -4.11
N PHE A 124 1.14 4.15 -4.74
CA PHE A 124 -0.25 4.59 -4.79
C PHE A 124 -0.91 4.48 -3.42
N ALA A 125 -0.60 3.46 -2.62
CA ALA A 125 -1.10 3.33 -1.26
C ALA A 125 -0.65 4.49 -0.36
N HIS A 126 0.59 4.96 -0.48
CA HIS A 126 1.05 6.20 0.19
C HIS A 126 0.12 7.38 -0.12
N ILE A 127 -0.20 7.59 -1.40
CA ILE A 127 -1.12 8.66 -1.85
C ILE A 127 -2.51 8.49 -1.22
N LEU A 128 -3.02 7.25 -1.18
CA LEU A 128 -4.32 6.93 -0.61
C LEU A 128 -4.35 7.15 0.91
N SER A 129 -3.23 6.98 1.61
CA SER A 129 -3.08 7.10 3.07
C SER A 129 -2.52 8.45 3.56
N ASN A 130 -2.68 9.51 2.77
CA ASN A 130 -2.29 10.88 3.11
C ASN A 130 -0.80 11.01 3.50
N TYR A 131 0.10 10.33 2.78
CA TYR A 131 1.55 10.36 3.08
C TYR A 131 2.11 11.78 3.21
N ASP A 132 1.58 12.75 2.47
CA ASP A 132 2.04 14.15 2.45
C ASP A 132 1.51 15.00 3.62
N ASN A 133 0.63 14.45 4.46
CA ASN A 133 0.09 15.11 5.64
C ASN A 133 1.00 14.91 6.88
N LYS A 134 2.28 15.30 6.78
CA LYS A 134 3.27 15.03 7.84
C LYS A 134 3.37 16.12 8.90
N GLU A 135 3.64 15.71 10.13
CA GLU A 135 4.16 16.57 11.19
C GLU A 135 5.60 16.97 10.88
N ILE A 136 5.91 18.25 11.06
CA ILE A 136 7.25 18.79 10.90
C ILE A 136 7.73 19.29 12.27
N LYS A 137 8.85 18.74 12.75
CA LYS A 137 9.56 19.23 13.94
C LYS A 137 10.98 19.58 13.55
N ASN A 138 11.46 20.75 13.98
CA ASN A 138 12.83 21.21 13.68
C ASN A 138 13.20 21.12 12.17
N LYS A 139 12.26 21.49 11.30
CA LYS A 139 12.38 21.42 9.83
C LYS A 139 12.56 20.01 9.24
N LEU A 140 12.30 18.96 10.02
CA LEU A 140 12.34 17.57 9.57
C LEU A 140 10.95 16.92 9.72
N PHE A 141 10.62 16.03 8.78
CA PHE A 141 9.44 15.19 8.92
C PHE A 141 9.60 14.23 10.09
N VAL A 142 8.58 14.17 10.93
CA VAL A 142 8.46 13.14 11.97
C VAL A 142 8.12 11.82 11.28
N LYS A 143 8.90 10.77 11.59
CA LYS A 143 8.76 9.45 10.96
C LYS A 143 8.47 8.30 11.93
N HIS A 144 8.21 8.61 13.21
CA HIS A 144 8.12 7.61 14.28
C HIS A 144 7.08 6.50 14.00
N ASN A 145 5.92 6.83 13.45
CA ASN A 145 4.91 5.83 13.04
C ASN A 145 4.84 5.61 11.51
N GLN A 146 5.78 6.14 10.73
CA GLN A 146 5.79 5.96 9.26
C GLN A 146 6.00 4.48 8.87
N TRP A 147 6.63 3.68 9.72
CA TRP A 147 6.81 2.25 9.46
C TRP A 147 5.48 1.52 9.24
N PHE A 148 4.39 1.95 9.90
CA PHE A 148 3.08 1.33 9.72
C PHE A 148 2.48 1.70 8.36
N GLU A 149 2.73 2.92 7.89
CA GLU A 149 2.37 3.34 6.52
C GLU A 149 3.12 2.49 5.48
N GLU A 150 4.44 2.26 5.66
CA GLU A 150 5.21 1.35 4.79
C GLU A 150 4.65 -0.08 4.82
N THR A 151 4.22 -0.57 5.99
CA THR A 151 3.51 -1.85 6.10
C THR A 151 2.21 -1.88 5.29
N ILE A 152 1.37 -0.84 5.38
CA ILE A 152 0.13 -0.77 4.58
C ILE A 152 0.43 -0.74 3.08
N CYS A 153 1.49 -0.05 2.66
CA CYS A 153 1.89 0.02 1.26
C CYS A 153 2.38 -1.34 0.74
N GLU A 154 3.11 -2.09 1.56
CA GLU A 154 3.49 -3.48 1.25
C GLU A 154 2.27 -4.40 1.12
N ILE A 155 1.28 -4.28 2.03
CA ILE A 155 0.02 -5.02 1.92
C ILE A 155 -0.69 -4.70 0.60
N ALA A 156 -0.75 -3.42 0.23
CA ALA A 156 -1.40 -2.99 -1.00
C ALA A 156 -0.71 -3.59 -2.24
N ALA A 157 0.62 -3.61 -2.25
CA ALA A 157 1.39 -4.21 -3.33
C ALA A 157 1.11 -5.71 -3.49
N LEU A 158 1.12 -6.47 -2.38
CA LEU A 158 0.83 -7.92 -2.39
C LEU A 158 -0.62 -8.21 -2.77
N PHE A 159 -1.57 -7.47 -2.19
CA PHE A 159 -3.00 -7.57 -2.50
C PHE A 159 -3.24 -7.34 -4.00
N THR A 160 -2.69 -6.25 -4.56
CA THR A 160 -2.86 -5.91 -5.97
C THR A 160 -2.25 -6.96 -6.90
N LEU A 161 -1.09 -7.53 -6.57
CA LEU A 161 -0.54 -8.65 -7.37
C LEU A 161 -1.49 -9.85 -7.41
N LYS A 162 -2.02 -10.27 -6.25
CA LYS A 162 -2.96 -11.41 -6.17
C LYS A 162 -4.26 -11.13 -6.91
N ARG A 163 -4.76 -9.89 -6.85
CA ARG A 163 -5.93 -9.44 -7.60
C ARG A 163 -5.68 -9.44 -9.11
N LEU A 164 -4.58 -8.85 -9.58
CA LEU A 164 -4.21 -8.84 -10.99
C LEU A 164 -4.03 -10.25 -11.55
N ALA A 165 -3.49 -11.18 -10.76
CA ALA A 165 -3.37 -12.58 -11.13
C ALA A 165 -4.72 -13.25 -11.46
N THR A 166 -5.83 -12.70 -10.96
CA THR A 166 -7.18 -13.18 -11.24
C THR A 166 -7.83 -12.33 -12.32
N THR A 167 -7.81 -10.99 -12.18
CA THR A 167 -8.45 -10.07 -13.12
C THR A 167 -7.87 -10.19 -14.54
N TRP A 168 -6.55 -10.36 -14.68
CA TRP A 168 -5.93 -10.46 -16.00
C TRP A 168 -6.24 -11.77 -16.73
N GLU A 169 -6.75 -12.80 -16.07
CA GLU A 169 -7.19 -14.03 -16.76
C GLU A 169 -8.30 -13.74 -17.77
N THR A 170 -9.12 -12.70 -17.54
CA THR A 170 -10.27 -12.35 -18.40
C THR A 170 -10.35 -10.88 -18.79
N ALA A 171 -9.62 -9.98 -18.13
CA ALA A 171 -9.76 -8.54 -18.27
C ALA A 171 -8.41 -7.80 -18.30
N ALA A 172 -7.36 -8.42 -18.85
CA ALA A 172 -6.09 -7.73 -19.11
C ALA A 172 -6.29 -6.54 -20.08
N PRO A 173 -5.44 -5.48 -20.02
CA PRO A 173 -5.52 -4.34 -20.93
C PRO A 173 -5.47 -4.73 -22.41
N TYR A 174 -4.65 -5.73 -22.73
CA TYR A 174 -4.57 -6.36 -24.03
C TYR A 174 -4.90 -7.85 -23.91
N GLU A 175 -5.66 -8.39 -24.86
CA GLU A 175 -6.01 -9.82 -24.89
C GLU A 175 -4.76 -10.72 -24.88
N SER A 176 -3.70 -10.32 -25.59
CA SER A 176 -2.43 -11.03 -25.61
C SER A 176 -1.69 -11.05 -24.26
N TRP A 177 -2.09 -10.24 -23.28
CA TRP A 177 -1.49 -10.18 -21.95
C TRP A 177 -2.19 -11.09 -20.93
N THR A 178 -3.31 -11.71 -21.28
CA THR A 178 -4.02 -12.65 -20.38
C THR A 178 -3.10 -13.78 -19.90
N ALA A 179 -2.22 -14.27 -20.78
CA ALA A 179 -1.21 -15.28 -20.46
C ALA A 179 -0.16 -14.83 -19.43
N TYR A 180 -0.06 -13.52 -19.13
CA TYR A 180 0.83 -13.00 -18.09
C TYR A 180 0.24 -13.12 -16.67
N ALA A 181 -1.07 -13.35 -16.53
CA ALA A 181 -1.73 -13.38 -15.21
C ALA A 181 -1.04 -14.28 -14.17
N PRO A 182 -0.56 -15.51 -14.51
CA PRO A 182 0.18 -16.34 -13.56
C PRO A 182 1.45 -15.69 -13.01
N ALA A 183 2.14 -14.85 -13.79
CA ALA A 183 3.37 -14.19 -13.35
C ALA A 183 3.16 -13.17 -12.22
N PHE A 184 1.95 -12.64 -12.03
CA PHE A 184 1.63 -11.85 -10.83
C PHE A 184 1.50 -12.74 -9.59
N ARG A 185 0.86 -13.92 -9.74
CA ARG A 185 0.74 -14.91 -8.67
C ARG A 185 2.10 -15.42 -8.25
N ASP A 186 2.92 -15.83 -9.22
CA ASP A 186 4.27 -16.33 -8.98
C ASP A 186 5.14 -15.30 -8.25
N TYR A 187 5.00 -14.01 -8.59
CA TYR A 187 5.75 -12.95 -7.91
C TYR A 187 5.25 -12.70 -6.48
N ALA A 188 3.93 -12.68 -6.26
CA ALA A 188 3.37 -12.57 -4.91
C ALA A 188 3.76 -13.77 -4.04
N ASP A 189 3.66 -14.98 -4.58
CA ASP A 189 4.05 -16.22 -3.89
C ASP A 189 5.55 -16.26 -3.60
N HIS A 190 6.39 -15.79 -4.53
CA HIS A 190 7.82 -15.66 -4.31
C HIS A 190 8.12 -14.78 -3.09
N LEU A 191 7.52 -13.59 -3.02
CA LEU A 191 7.68 -12.66 -1.89
C LEU A 191 7.15 -13.30 -0.60
N LEU A 192 5.91 -13.80 -0.60
CA LEU A 192 5.29 -14.38 0.59
C LEU A 192 6.04 -15.60 1.15
N ASN A 193 6.73 -16.36 0.30
CA ASN A 193 7.52 -17.51 0.72
C ASN A 193 8.92 -17.15 1.25
N GLU A 194 9.32 -15.88 1.23
CA GLU A 194 10.57 -15.45 1.83
C GLU A 194 10.54 -15.64 3.35
N SER A 195 11.52 -16.37 3.88
CA SER A 195 11.50 -16.82 5.28
C SER A 195 11.48 -15.68 6.30
N HIS A 196 12.06 -14.51 5.97
CA HIS A 196 12.11 -13.40 6.90
C HIS A 196 10.75 -12.74 7.13
N ARG A 197 9.78 -12.94 6.23
CA ARG A 197 8.42 -12.39 6.33
C ARG A 197 7.51 -13.17 7.26
N GLN A 198 7.96 -14.33 7.72
CA GLN A 198 7.16 -15.24 8.52
C GLN A 198 7.40 -15.01 10.01
N LEU A 199 6.33 -15.04 10.80
CA LEU A 199 6.44 -15.09 12.26
C LEU A 199 7.07 -16.44 12.67
N VAL A 200 8.28 -16.38 13.20
CA VAL A 200 9.02 -17.58 13.63
C VAL A 200 8.71 -17.93 15.09
N GLY A 201 8.76 -19.23 15.41
CA GLY A 201 8.68 -19.72 16.79
C GLY A 201 7.31 -19.64 17.45
N GLY A 202 6.23 -19.59 16.66
CA GLY A 202 4.85 -19.54 17.18
C GLY A 202 4.49 -18.22 17.87
N LYS A 203 5.26 -17.15 17.65
CA LYS A 203 4.96 -15.82 18.17
C LYS A 203 3.67 -15.28 17.57
N THR A 204 2.89 -14.59 18.40
CA THR A 204 1.82 -13.69 17.93
C THR A 204 2.41 -12.42 17.33
N LEU A 205 1.63 -11.68 16.55
CA LEU A 205 2.05 -10.36 16.04
C LEU A 205 2.34 -9.40 17.20
N ALA A 206 1.51 -9.40 18.25
CA ALA A 206 1.71 -8.59 19.45
C ALA A 206 3.06 -8.88 20.12
N ASP A 207 3.42 -10.16 20.28
CA ASP A 207 4.71 -10.53 20.87
C ASP A 207 5.89 -10.10 20.01
N TRP A 208 5.78 -10.31 18.71
CA TRP A 208 6.81 -9.90 17.77
C TRP A 208 6.95 -8.37 17.73
N TYR A 209 5.83 -7.63 17.72
CA TYR A 209 5.84 -6.17 17.69
C TYR A 209 6.50 -5.60 18.94
N PHE A 210 6.17 -6.11 20.12
CA PHE A 210 6.81 -5.66 21.36
C PHE A 210 8.34 -5.78 21.33
N ASP A 211 8.86 -6.87 20.74
CA ASP A 211 10.30 -7.10 20.60
C ASP A 211 10.97 -6.19 19.54
N ASN A 212 10.18 -5.59 18.63
CA ASN A 212 10.68 -4.90 17.43
C ASN A 212 10.26 -3.42 17.32
N GLN A 213 9.37 -2.93 18.18
CA GLN A 213 8.78 -1.59 18.11
C GLN A 213 9.82 -0.46 18.12
N ASP A 214 10.91 -0.61 18.87
CA ASP A 214 11.99 0.38 18.90
C ASP A 214 12.73 0.47 17.56
N ALA A 215 12.94 -0.67 16.90
CA ALA A 215 13.57 -0.71 15.58
C ALA A 215 12.67 -0.12 14.50
N LEU A 216 11.37 -0.44 14.54
CA LEU A 216 10.36 0.11 13.64
C LEU A 216 10.21 1.63 13.79
N SER A 217 10.21 2.12 15.03
CA SER A 217 9.98 3.53 15.32
C SER A 217 11.21 4.42 15.12
N SER A 218 12.42 3.84 15.15
CA SER A 218 13.67 4.55 14.89
C SER A 218 14.02 4.66 13.41
N ASP A 219 13.65 3.66 12.61
CA ASP A 219 13.83 3.65 11.16
C ASP A 219 12.59 3.06 10.48
N PRO A 220 11.77 3.89 9.79
CA PRO A 220 10.56 3.41 9.16
C PRO A 220 10.82 2.50 7.96
N TYR A 221 12.05 2.48 7.43
CA TYR A 221 12.41 1.76 6.20
C TYR A 221 13.00 0.37 6.48
N ARG A 222 12.76 -0.18 7.68
CA ARG A 222 13.11 -1.54 8.06
C ARG A 222 12.23 -2.56 7.34
N ARG A 223 12.42 -2.69 6.02
CA ARG A 223 11.59 -3.55 5.15
C ARG A 223 11.50 -4.97 5.67
N ASP A 224 12.61 -5.52 6.16
CA ASP A 224 12.67 -6.84 6.81
C ASP A 224 11.61 -7.01 7.92
N LYS A 225 11.28 -5.92 8.61
CA LYS A 225 10.28 -5.85 9.67
C LYS A 225 8.90 -5.44 9.16
N ASN A 226 8.82 -4.46 8.26
CA ASN A 226 7.54 -4.03 7.68
C ASN A 226 6.83 -5.19 6.98
N GLU A 227 7.60 -6.01 6.27
CA GLU A 227 7.10 -7.16 5.49
C GLU A 227 6.56 -8.28 6.39
N VAL A 228 7.13 -8.50 7.59
CA VAL A 228 6.55 -9.44 8.58
C VAL A 228 5.15 -9.00 9.00
N VAL A 229 5.01 -7.73 9.34
CA VAL A 229 3.72 -7.17 9.75
C VAL A 229 2.75 -7.20 8.57
N ALA A 230 3.21 -6.85 7.37
CA ALA A 230 2.40 -6.83 6.16
C ALA A 230 1.87 -8.22 5.81
N THR A 231 2.73 -9.24 5.78
CA THR A 231 2.32 -10.64 5.53
C THR A 231 1.32 -11.13 6.56
N THR A 232 1.46 -10.73 7.82
CA THR A 232 0.52 -11.11 8.88
C THR A 232 -0.84 -10.41 8.74
N LEU A 233 -0.85 -9.13 8.37
CA LEU A 233 -2.08 -8.34 8.20
C LEU A 233 -2.77 -8.56 6.84
N LEU A 234 -2.06 -9.06 5.83
CA LEU A 234 -2.58 -9.24 4.47
C LEU A 234 -3.91 -10.01 4.44
N THR A 235 -4.02 -11.09 5.22
CA THR A 235 -5.25 -11.90 5.28
C THR A 235 -6.46 -11.07 5.71
N LEU A 236 -6.29 -10.12 6.63
CA LEU A 236 -7.39 -9.26 7.08
C LEU A 236 -7.88 -8.32 5.97
N PHE A 237 -6.96 -7.75 5.20
CA PHE A 237 -7.30 -6.90 4.04
C PHE A 237 -7.91 -7.70 2.89
N GLU A 238 -7.50 -8.96 2.70
CA GLU A 238 -8.09 -9.86 1.69
C GLU A 238 -9.49 -10.34 2.06
N GLN A 239 -9.73 -10.61 3.34
CA GLN A 239 -11.02 -11.06 3.83
C GLN A 239 -12.07 -9.94 3.82
N TYR A 240 -11.63 -8.70 4.02
CA TYR A 240 -12.51 -7.53 4.14
C TYR A 240 -12.10 -6.36 3.23
N PRO A 241 -12.05 -6.56 1.91
CA PRO A 241 -11.47 -5.57 0.98
C PRO A 241 -12.26 -4.25 0.92
N ASP A 242 -13.56 -4.25 1.26
CA ASP A 242 -14.36 -3.02 1.41
C ASP A 242 -13.80 -2.04 2.46
N ASN A 243 -12.88 -2.50 3.32
CA ASN A 243 -12.20 -1.66 4.30
C ASN A 243 -10.93 -0.99 3.79
N TRP A 244 -10.53 -1.18 2.52
CA TRP A 244 -9.43 -0.42 1.94
C TRP A 244 -9.64 1.10 2.08
N GLU A 245 -10.87 1.61 2.00
CA GLU A 245 -11.16 3.03 2.24
C GLU A 245 -10.68 3.53 3.61
N ALA A 246 -10.58 2.64 4.61
CA ALA A 246 -10.13 2.98 5.96
C ALA A 246 -8.74 3.62 5.97
N ILE A 247 -7.85 3.26 5.03
CA ILE A 247 -6.51 3.84 4.97
C ILE A 247 -6.54 5.34 4.63
N SER A 248 -7.63 5.85 4.04
CA SER A 248 -7.82 7.30 3.80
C SER A 248 -7.88 8.13 5.08
N PHE A 249 -8.02 7.48 6.23
CA PHE A 249 -8.05 8.11 7.55
C PHE A 249 -6.75 7.87 8.33
N LEU A 250 -5.79 7.13 7.77
CA LEU A 250 -4.41 7.13 8.27
C LEU A 250 -3.78 8.50 8.02
N ASN A 251 -2.90 8.90 8.93
CA ASN A 251 -2.21 10.20 8.90
C ASN A 251 -3.13 11.41 8.76
N TYR A 252 -4.42 11.30 9.12
CA TYR A 252 -5.37 12.40 8.98
C TYR A 252 -5.05 13.56 9.96
N GLU A 253 -4.69 13.21 11.19
CA GLU A 253 -4.23 14.16 12.21
C GLU A 253 -2.70 14.22 12.24
N LYS A 254 -2.12 15.35 11.82
CA LYS A 254 -0.66 15.53 11.70
C LYS A 254 0.07 15.22 13.00
N ASN A 255 -0.41 15.77 14.12
CA ASN A 255 0.26 15.77 15.44
C ASN A 255 0.36 14.40 16.12
N HIS A 256 -0.12 13.32 15.49
CA HIS A 256 -0.03 11.96 16.02
C HIS A 256 1.10 11.13 15.42
N ALA A 257 1.82 11.67 14.43
CA ALA A 257 2.97 10.99 13.84
C ALA A 257 4.10 10.73 14.86
N SER A 258 4.24 11.56 15.90
CA SER A 258 5.25 11.43 16.98
C SER A 258 4.74 10.77 18.26
N LYS A 259 3.47 10.37 18.31
CA LYS A 259 2.84 9.76 19.49
C LYS A 259 3.20 8.28 19.61
N ALA A 260 2.93 7.70 20.78
CA ALA A 260 3.03 6.26 20.93
C ALA A 260 2.15 5.56 19.89
N PHE A 261 2.57 4.39 19.42
CA PHE A 261 1.89 3.71 18.31
C PHE A 261 0.40 3.44 18.58
N HIS A 262 0.03 3.08 19.81
CA HIS A 262 -1.38 2.90 20.17
C HIS A 262 -2.20 4.20 20.03
N GLU A 263 -1.66 5.36 20.44
CA GLU A 263 -2.31 6.66 20.24
C GLU A 263 -2.47 6.99 18.74
N TYR A 264 -1.48 6.61 17.92
CA TYR A 264 -1.54 6.77 16.47
C TYR A 264 -2.66 5.91 15.85
N LEU A 265 -2.80 4.65 16.29
CA LEU A 265 -3.89 3.79 15.85
C LEU A 265 -5.26 4.24 16.40
N ASP A 266 -5.33 4.75 17.62
CA ASP A 266 -6.55 5.32 18.20
C ASP A 266 -7.02 6.55 17.43
N SER A 267 -6.09 7.37 16.93
CA SER A 267 -6.40 8.47 16.02
C SER A 267 -6.99 7.96 14.71
N TRP A 268 -6.38 6.95 14.09
CA TRP A 268 -6.92 6.31 12.90
C TRP A 268 -8.37 5.81 13.12
N TYR A 269 -8.60 5.09 14.23
CA TYR A 269 -9.92 4.64 14.63
C TYR A 269 -10.92 5.78 14.86
N SER A 270 -10.45 6.89 15.43
CA SER A 270 -11.29 8.04 15.77
C SER A 270 -11.71 8.82 14.52
N CYS A 271 -10.80 9.01 13.56
CA CYS A 271 -11.05 9.71 12.31
C CYS A 271 -11.88 8.90 11.31
N ALA A 272 -11.85 7.56 11.40
CA ALA A 272 -12.55 6.70 10.46
C ALA A 272 -14.08 6.69 10.65
N PRO A 273 -14.87 6.62 9.57
CA PRO A 273 -16.30 6.40 9.61
C PRO A 273 -16.69 5.11 10.32
N GLN A 274 -17.88 5.09 10.92
CA GLN A 274 -18.39 3.96 11.71
C GLN A 274 -18.29 2.61 11.00
N LYS A 275 -18.51 2.56 9.68
CA LYS A 275 -18.44 1.32 8.89
C LYS A 275 -17.06 0.64 8.89
N HIS A 276 -15.97 1.39 9.11
CA HIS A 276 -14.61 0.85 9.12
C HIS A 276 -14.07 0.57 10.52
N LYS A 277 -14.77 1.02 11.57
CA LYS A 277 -14.28 0.91 12.96
C LYS A 277 -14.10 -0.53 13.43
N GLY A 278 -14.92 -1.46 12.95
CA GLY A 278 -14.75 -2.90 13.26
C GLY A 278 -13.41 -3.44 12.77
N PHE A 279 -13.12 -3.21 11.49
CA PHE A 279 -11.86 -3.60 10.86
C PHE A 279 -10.64 -2.96 11.51
N ILE A 280 -10.70 -1.66 11.81
CA ILE A 280 -9.59 -0.96 12.46
C ILE A 280 -9.35 -1.53 13.87
N ARG A 281 -10.41 -1.80 14.64
CA ARG A 281 -10.28 -2.43 15.96
C ARG A 281 -9.66 -3.82 15.88
N GLU A 282 -10.05 -4.62 14.89
CA GLU A 282 -9.45 -5.93 14.66
C GLU A 282 -7.96 -5.81 14.32
N THR A 283 -7.60 -4.84 13.48
CA THR A 283 -6.18 -4.52 13.17
C THR A 283 -5.41 -4.13 14.44
N ILE A 284 -5.97 -3.25 15.27
CA ILE A 284 -5.38 -2.81 16.55
C ILE A 284 -5.16 -4.01 17.47
N ALA A 285 -6.17 -4.88 17.61
CA ALA A 285 -6.12 -6.02 18.49
C ALA A 285 -5.02 -7.03 18.13
N MET A 286 -4.53 -7.05 16.88
CA MET A 286 -3.40 -7.88 16.49
C MET A 286 -2.07 -7.44 17.12
N PHE A 287 -1.99 -6.20 17.62
CA PHE A 287 -0.82 -5.65 18.33
C PHE A 287 -0.93 -5.71 19.85
N ASP A 288 -2.12 -6.02 20.38
CA ASP A 288 -2.36 -6.07 21.83
C ASP A 288 -2.01 -7.44 22.41
N ARG A 289 -1.18 -7.47 23.46
CA ARG A 289 -0.97 -8.70 24.22
C ARG A 289 -2.20 -8.98 25.11
N PRO A 290 -2.50 -10.25 25.42
CA PRO A 290 -3.62 -10.60 26.30
C PRO A 290 -3.60 -9.92 27.68
N SER A 291 -2.42 -9.53 28.18
CA SER A 291 -2.27 -8.75 29.42
C SER A 291 -2.75 -7.31 29.30
N ASP A 292 -2.73 -6.74 28.10
CA ASP A 292 -3.00 -5.33 27.83
C ASP A 292 -4.51 -5.09 27.66
N THR A 293 -5.24 -6.11 27.20
CA THR A 293 -6.70 -6.10 27.03
C THR A 293 -7.47 -5.99 28.37
N GLN A 294 -6.92 -6.53 29.46
CA GLN A 294 -7.54 -6.38 30.79
C GLN A 294 -7.34 -4.97 31.38
N ALA A 295 -6.23 -4.30 31.03
CA ALA A 295 -5.95 -2.92 31.48
C ALA A 295 -6.82 -1.87 30.76
N SER A 296 -7.18 -2.10 29.49
CA SER A 296 -8.04 -1.20 28.70
C SER A 296 -9.52 -1.29 29.09
N LEU A 297 -10.04 -2.49 29.38
CA LEU A 297 -11.38 -2.71 29.92
C LEU A 297 -11.57 -2.07 31.32
N GLY A 298 -10.51 -2.10 32.15
CA GLY A 298 -10.52 -1.44 33.47
C GLY A 298 -10.61 0.09 33.41
N ARG A 299 -10.10 0.73 32.34
CA ARG A 299 -10.20 2.19 32.15
C ARG A 299 -11.55 2.63 31.59
N GLN A 300 -12.17 1.84 30.72
CA GLN A 300 -13.50 2.18 30.17
C GLN A 300 -14.61 2.18 31.25
N ASN A 301 -14.48 1.38 32.30
CA ASN A 301 -15.44 1.32 33.41
C ASN A 301 -15.28 2.43 34.48
N GLN A 302 -14.25 3.28 34.41
CA GLN A 302 -14.05 4.37 35.38
C GLN A 302 -14.60 5.73 34.91
N GLY A 303 -15.25 5.80 33.74
CA GLY A 303 -15.75 7.03 33.13
C GLY A 303 -17.27 7.25 33.15
N GLN A 304 -18.07 6.33 33.70
CA GLN A 304 -19.52 6.51 33.82
C GLN A 304 -19.88 6.95 35.25
N PRO A 305 -20.43 8.17 35.45
CA PRO A 305 -21.05 8.51 36.73
C PRO A 305 -22.26 7.59 36.95
N ALA A 306 -22.30 6.95 38.12
CA ALA A 306 -23.45 6.18 38.55
C ALA A 306 -24.70 7.07 38.55
N LEU A 307 -25.70 6.70 37.75
CA LEU A 307 -27.03 7.32 37.79
C LEU A 307 -27.66 7.02 39.14
N ILE A 308 -27.81 8.06 39.96
CA ILE A 308 -28.59 8.03 41.20
C ILE A 308 -30.07 7.85 40.82
N PRO A 309 -30.78 6.83 41.34
CA PRO A 309 -32.20 6.68 41.07
C PRO A 309 -32.98 7.78 41.81
N VAL A 310 -33.73 8.58 41.05
CA VAL A 310 -34.74 9.50 41.60
C VAL A 310 -35.95 8.66 42.02
N ASN A 311 -36.18 8.56 43.32
CA ASN A 311 -37.43 8.06 43.87
C ASN A 311 -38.56 9.05 43.55
N ALA A 312 -39.58 8.57 42.84
CA ALA A 312 -40.85 9.28 42.71
C ALA A 312 -41.71 9.01 43.96
N GLN A 313 -42.14 10.09 44.62
CA GLN A 313 -43.38 10.16 45.39
C GLN A 313 -44.49 10.64 44.46
#